data_AF-A0A3G1TVP9-F1
#
_entry.id   AF-A0A3G1TVP9-F1
#
_cell.length_a   1.000
_cell.length_b   1.000
_cell.length_c   1.000
_cell.angle_alpha   90.00
_cell.angle_beta   90.00
_cell.angle_gamma   90.00
#
_symmetry.space_group_name_H-M   'P 1'
#
loop_
_entity.id
_entity.type
_entity.pdbx_description
1 polymer ?
#
loop_
_entity_poly.entity_id
_entity_poly.type
_entity_poly.pdbx_seq_one_letter_code
_entity_poly.pdbx_strand_id
1 'polypeptide(L)' 'DEYMGCTGDAVVFYSKAVRLLVFLLVEAPSLILNPPFSLTNSDRCRLRSYIDVLNNRQSISRSQRMALLKGGDQQCSS' A
#
# COMPACT_ATOMS: atom_id res chain seq x y z
N ASP A 1 -13.58 1.45 16.46
CA ASP A 1 -12.43 1.39 15.54
C ASP A 1 -12.22 0.01 14.99
N GLU A 2 -13.21 -0.46 14.27
CA GLU A 2 -13.21 -0.37 12.80
C GLU A 2 -12.37 -1.48 12.16
N TYR A 3 -12.82 -2.68 12.52
CA TYR A 3 -13.02 -3.81 11.64
C TYR A 3 -13.85 -3.39 10.39
N MET A 4 -13.35 -2.47 9.57
CA MET A 4 -14.10 -1.99 8.42
C MET A 4 -14.05 -3.02 7.31
N GLY A 5 -15.18 -3.71 7.15
CA GLY A 5 -15.53 -4.64 6.07
C GLY A 5 -15.53 -4.04 4.66
N CYS A 6 -14.71 -3.02 4.41
CA CYS A 6 -14.39 -2.47 3.11
C CYS A 6 -13.00 -2.95 2.68
N THR A 7 -12.81 -4.26 2.53
CA THR A 7 -11.55 -4.82 2.01
C THR A 7 -11.22 -4.32 0.59
N GLY A 8 -12.22 -3.85 -0.16
CA GLY A 8 -12.04 -3.15 -1.43
C GLY A 8 -11.29 -1.81 -1.31
N ASP A 9 -11.49 -1.08 -0.21
CA ASP A 9 -10.86 0.24 -0.01
C ASP A 9 -9.43 0.13 0.51
N ALA A 10 -9.12 -0.89 1.32
CA ALA A 10 -7.79 -1.08 1.91
C ALA A 10 -6.68 -1.15 0.84
N VAL A 11 -6.91 -1.89 -0.26
CA VAL A 11 -5.96 -2.00 -1.38
C VAL A 11 -5.72 -0.65 -2.05
N VAL A 12 -6.77 0.17 -2.18
CA VAL A 12 -6.70 1.53 -2.74
C VAL A 12 -5.92 2.45 -1.81
N PHE A 13 -6.19 2.40 -0.51
CA PHE A 13 -5.46 3.18 0.49
C PHE A 13 -3.98 2.79 0.57
N TYR A 14 -3.66 1.50 0.56
CA TYR A 14 -2.26 1.04 0.51
C TYR A 14 -1.57 1.51 -0.77
N SER A 15 -2.25 1.44 -1.92
CA SER A 15 -1.69 1.95 -3.17
C SER A 15 -1.41 3.45 -3.12
N LYS A 16 -2.31 4.25 -2.53
CA LYS A 16 -2.13 5.69 -2.37
C LYS A 16 -0.97 6.00 -1.41
N ALA A 17 -0.92 5.30 -0.27
CA ALA A 17 0.14 5.46 0.72
C ALA A 17 1.52 5.14 0.13
N VAL A 18 1.67 4.01 -0.56
CA VAL A 18 2.94 3.64 -1.22
C VAL A 18 3.39 4.72 -2.20
N ARG A 19 2.49 5.24 -3.04
CA ARG A 19 2.81 6.32 -3.99
C ARG A 19 3.34 7.58 -3.28
N LEU A 20 2.71 7.98 -2.18
CA LEU A 20 3.15 9.14 -1.40
C LEU A 20 4.51 8.91 -0.73
N LEU A 21 4.73 7.72 -0.16
CA LEU A 21 6.02 7.39 0.48
C LEU A 21 7.17 7.33 -0.54
N VAL A 22 6.92 6.80 -1.74
CA VAL A 22 7.89 6.79 -2.84
C VAL A 22 8.19 8.21 -3.32
N PHE A 23 7.15 9.04 -3.48
CA PHE A 23 7.32 10.46 -3.81
C PHE A 23 8.23 11.17 -2.80
N LEU A 24 7.97 11.01 -1.50
CA LEU A 24 8.82 11.59 -0.46
C LEU A 24 10.26 11.09 -0.53
N LEU A 25 10.47 9.82 -0.88
CA LEU A 25 11.80 9.21 -0.89
C LEU A 25 12.64 9.62 -2.11
N VAL A 26 12.01 9.80 -3.28
CA VAL A 26 12.71 9.92 -4.58
C VAL A 26 12.50 11.29 -5.21
N GLU A 27 11.26 11.77 -5.25
CA GLU A 27 10.87 12.96 -6.00
C GLU A 27 10.96 14.23 -5.16
N ALA A 28 10.58 14.17 -3.88
CA ALA A 28 10.53 15.34 -3.01
C ALA A 28 11.87 16.09 -2.85
N PRO A 29 13.05 15.43 -2.83
CA PRO A 29 14.34 16.13 -2.83
C PRO A 29 14.62 16.95 -4.11
N SER A 30 13.95 16.64 -5.22
CA SER A 30 14.08 17.39 -6.48
C SER A 30 13.22 18.66 -6.53
N LEU A 31 12.28 18.81 -5.57
CA LEU A 31 11.45 20.00 -5.48
C LEU A 31 12.28 21.20 -5.04
N ILE A 32 12.05 22.32 -5.69
CA ILE A 32 12.65 23.60 -5.33
C ILE A 32 11.88 24.18 -4.14
N LEU A 33 12.28 23.77 -2.93
CA LEU A 33 11.69 24.20 -1.66
C LEU A 33 12.70 25.02 -0.85
N ASN A 34 12.20 25.95 -0.05
CA ASN A 34 13.02 26.74 0.87
C ASN A 34 12.42 26.69 2.29
N PRO A 35 13.04 25.95 3.23
CA PRO A 35 14.27 25.18 3.08
C PRO A 35 14.10 23.93 2.18
N PRO A 36 15.20 23.38 1.63
CA PRO A 36 15.14 22.18 0.81
C PRO A 36 14.64 20.99 1.61
N PHE A 37 13.86 20.12 0.95
CA PHE A 37 13.41 18.89 1.57
C PHE A 37 14.59 17.93 1.75
N SER A 38 14.80 17.50 2.99
CA SER A 38 15.87 16.55 3.33
C SER A 38 15.35 15.50 4.29
N LEU A 39 15.74 14.25 4.05
CA LEU A 39 15.46 13.13 4.94
C LEU A 39 16.74 12.75 5.68
N THR A 40 16.61 12.33 6.93
CA THR A 40 17.72 11.65 7.61
C THR A 40 17.85 10.21 7.11
N ASN A 41 18.97 9.54 7.43
CA ASN A 41 19.11 8.11 7.13
C ASN A 41 18.06 7.27 7.86
N SER A 42 17.71 7.65 9.10
CA SER A 42 16.65 6.99 9.87
C SER A 42 15.30 7.09 9.14
N ASP A 43 14.96 8.27 8.63
CA ASP A 43 13.69 8.47 7.91
C ASP A 43 13.65 7.67 6.61
N ARG A 44 14.75 7.64 5.85
CA ARG A 44 14.88 6.81 4.64
C ARG A 44 14.66 5.33 4.95
N CYS A 45 15.26 4.82 6.02
CA CYS A 45 15.08 3.44 6.44
C CYS A 45 13.62 3.16 6.83
N ARG A 46 12.99 4.06 7.62
CA ARG A 46 11.58 3.93 8.01
C ARG A 46 10.64 3.94 6.81
N LEU A 47 10.83 4.86 5.86
CA LEU A 47 10.02 4.94 4.65
C LEU A 47 10.10 3.65 3.82
N ARG A 48 11.31 3.09 3.64
CA ARG A 48 11.50 1.81 2.95
C ARG A 48 10.77 0.67 3.65
N SER A 49 10.94 0.54 4.97
CA SER A 49 10.24 -0.48 5.75
C SER A 49 8.72 -0.35 5.67
N TYR A 50 8.18 0.87 5.68
CA TYR A 50 6.74 1.08 5.52
C TYR A 50 6.24 0.70 4.12
N ILE A 51 6.98 1.05 3.06
CA ILE A 51 6.66 0.64 1.69
C ILE A 51 6.62 -0.89 1.59
N ASP A 52 7.60 -1.59 2.16
CA ASP A 52 7.67 -3.05 2.12
C ASP A 52 6.49 -3.71 2.84
N VAL A 53 6.17 -3.23 4.05
CA VAL A 53 5.02 -3.74 4.83
C VAL A 53 3.70 -3.51 4.09
N LEU A 54 3.52 -2.35 3.46
CA LEU A 54 2.30 -2.01 2.72
C LEU A 54 2.17 -2.86 1.44
N ASN A 55 3.26 -3.05 0.70
CA ASN A 55 3.27 -3.91 -0.49
C ASN A 55 2.96 -5.37 -0.14
N ASN A 56 3.52 -5.89 0.95
CA ASN A 56 3.23 -7.24 1.42
C ASN A 56 1.73 -7.39 1.75
N ARG A 57 1.16 -6.44 2.52
CA ARG A 57 -0.26 -6.44 2.87
C ARG A 57 -1.16 -6.32 1.64
N GLN A 58 -0.78 -5.50 0.67
CA GLN A 58 -1.52 -5.36 -0.59
C GLN A 58 -1.50 -6.68 -1.40
N SER A 59 -0.35 -7.36 -1.46
CA SER A 59 -0.20 -8.66 -2.12
C SER A 59 -1.08 -9.73 -1.47
N ILE A 60 -1.07 -9.80 -0.12
CA ILE A 60 -1.90 -10.72 0.66
C ILE A 60 -3.38 -10.44 0.42
N SER A 61 -3.82 -9.18 0.52
CA SER A 61 -5.22 -8.79 0.31
C SER A 61 -5.70 -9.10 -1.12
N ARG A 62 -4.87 -8.84 -2.14
CA ARG A 62 -5.16 -9.23 -3.53
C ARG A 62 -5.33 -10.74 -3.68
N SER A 63 -4.43 -11.52 -3.06
CA SER A 63 -4.46 -12.99 -3.11
C SER A 63 -5.70 -13.55 -2.41
N GLN A 64 -6.07 -13.02 -1.24
CA GLN A 64 -7.29 -13.39 -0.51
C GLN A 64 -8.55 -13.11 -1.32
N ARG A 65 -8.62 -11.95 -1.99
CA ARG A 65 -9.75 -11.60 -2.86
C ARG A 65 -9.87 -12.55 -4.05
N MET A 66 -8.76 -12.96 -4.66
CA MET A 66 -8.77 -13.94 -5.75
C MET A 66 -9.21 -15.33 -5.27
N ALA A 67 -8.84 -15.73 -4.05
CA ALA A 67 -9.28 -17.00 -3.46
C ALA A 67 -10.79 -17.01 -3.16
N LEU A 68 -11.34 -15.91 -2.65
CA LEU A 68 -12.77 -15.73 -2.42
C LEU A 68 -13.60 -15.82 -3.71
N LEU A 69 -13.14 -15.16 -4.79
CA LEU A 69 -13.82 -15.21 -6.08
C LEU A 69 -13.80 -16.62 -6.69
N LYS A 70 -12.71 -17.37 -6.51
CA LYS A 70 -12.57 -18.74 -7.02
C LYS A 70 -13.48 -19.76 -6.32
N GLY A 71 -14.01 -19.44 -5.13
CA GLY A 71 -14.97 -20.28 -4.40
C GLY A 71 -16.43 -20.10 -4.81
N GLY A 72 -16.78 -19.06 -5.57
CA GLY A 72 -18.15 -18.74 -5.97
C GLY A 72 -18.64 -19.44 -7.25
N ASP A 73 -17.72 -19.97 -8.08
CA ASP A 73 -18.04 -20.54 -9.39
C ASP A 73 -18.36 -22.05 -9.36
N GLN A 74 -18.63 -22.61 -8.17
CA GLN A 74 -18.90 -24.03 -7.98
C GLN A 74 -20.24 -24.30 -7.28
N GLN A 75 -21.31 -23.63 -7.72
CA GLN A 75 -22.67 -24.01 -7.32
C GLN A 75 -23.68 -23.79 -8.46
N CYS A 76 -23.64 -24.68 -9.46
CA CYS A 76 -24.75 -25.03 -10.35
C CYS A 76 -24.37 -26.29 -11.12
N SER A 77 -24.66 -27.47 -10.55
CA SER A 77 -24.90 -28.73 -11.27
C SER A 77 -25.28 -29.81 -10.27
N SER A 78 -26.57 -29.93 -10.00
CA SER A 78 -27.28 -31.19 -9.69
C SER A 78 -28.77 -30.96 -9.87
#